data_AF-A0A8S0Z646-F1
#
_entry.id   AF-A0A8S0Z646-F1
#
_cell.length_a   1.000
_cell.length_b   1.000
_cell.length_c   1.000
_cell.angle_alpha   90.00
_cell.angle_beta   90.00
_cell.angle_gamma   90.00
#
_symmetry.space_group_name_H-M   'P 1'
#
loop_
_entity.id
_entity.type
_entity.pdbx_description
1 polymer ?
#
loop_
_entity_poly.entity_id
_entity_poly.type
_entity_poly.pdbx_seq_one_letter_code
_entity_poly.pdbx_strand_id
1 'polypeptide(L)'
;MPKKRKLEVSDASVPKTTPVEVIIEDLTSHPICLHGPTLLFSSEKGRYYACALCRNKECTVHIDEEDWQKENVKKRNEKYYSLIPKLDKPASWSNLSEIKAAHYTDRAYCNTCEELYLLSQRKKHAKDHRIITPLTDEQLSHPTTWLPMLENDSIEAQYIFTKKSVSTVFGILKNNNISNILCIGTPSVHEEAKSNSEFKSLLLDYDKRHHLFHSPKEFIWYNMFNNYLFNGNEDEKVLKKFFKNSRDGGICIVMDPPFGGRVEPLIQTIKDLTSLYKEICDKPDKGLLPVLWAFPYFSEPYITNMVPEIKMHDYQIEYTNHKKFHNKTKDGYKFVSPVRFFTNLPLRTIDLSNDSHYKLCNKCKFFVAVSNKHCNKCGTCTSKNGMTYIHCDICKRCVKPTFFHCKECDRCCQQRNHICGVVVESQSCFNCQEKGHKKSNCPQLQREGNKKKRKSA
;
A
#
# COMPACT_ATOMS: atom_id res chain seq x y z
N MET A 1 17.16 52.01 -34.23
CA MET A 1 16.00 51.11 -34.26
C MET A 1 16.44 49.71 -34.67
N PRO A 2 16.37 48.72 -33.77
CA PRO A 2 16.26 47.31 -34.15
C PRO A 2 15.01 46.66 -33.56
N LYS A 3 14.27 45.94 -34.42
CA LYS A 3 12.96 45.33 -34.16
C LYS A 3 13.03 44.24 -33.09
N LYS A 4 12.17 44.33 -32.06
CA LYS A 4 11.92 43.23 -31.11
C LYS A 4 11.23 42.07 -31.87
N ARG A 5 11.85 40.89 -31.88
CA ARG A 5 11.23 39.65 -32.40
C ARG A 5 10.06 39.26 -31.48
N LYS A 6 8.89 39.09 -32.09
CA LYS A 6 7.67 38.54 -31.50
C LYS A 6 7.91 37.04 -31.25
N LEU A 7 7.72 36.58 -30.01
CA LEU A 7 7.60 35.15 -29.70
C LEU A 7 6.20 34.73 -30.12
N GLU A 8 6.10 33.99 -31.23
CA GLU A 8 4.91 33.21 -31.54
C GLU A 8 4.83 32.04 -30.56
N VAL A 9 3.75 32.00 -29.79
CA VAL A 9 3.40 30.83 -28.97
C VAL A 9 2.87 29.79 -29.96
N SER A 10 3.69 28.80 -30.30
CA SER A 10 3.18 27.58 -30.92
C SER A 10 2.40 26.82 -29.84
N ASP A 11 1.16 26.46 -30.17
CA ASP A 11 0.35 25.52 -29.40
C ASP A 11 1.11 24.19 -29.29
N ALA A 12 1.89 24.05 -28.22
CA ALA A 12 2.43 22.76 -27.82
C ALA A 12 1.25 21.92 -27.35
N SER A 13 0.78 21.03 -28.23
CA SER A 13 -0.16 19.98 -27.90
C SER A 13 0.38 19.21 -26.69
N VAL A 14 -0.32 19.35 -25.56
CA VAL A 14 -0.04 18.59 -24.35
C VAL A 14 -0.08 17.09 -24.73
N PRO A 15 1.00 16.33 -24.52
CA PRO A 15 1.02 14.92 -24.87
C PRO A 15 -0.09 14.20 -24.10
N LYS A 16 -1.04 13.61 -24.83
CA LYS A 16 -2.04 12.69 -24.26
C LYS A 16 -1.28 11.50 -23.68
N THR A 17 -1.04 11.48 -22.37
CA THR A 17 -0.48 10.30 -21.70
C THR A 17 -1.60 9.29 -21.55
N THR A 18 -1.60 8.26 -22.39
CA THR A 18 -2.59 7.20 -22.30
C THR A 18 -2.38 6.30 -21.09
N PRO A 19 -3.45 5.66 -20.58
CA PRO A 19 -3.42 4.96 -19.30
C PRO A 19 -2.62 3.66 -19.43
N VAL A 20 -1.66 3.46 -18.55
CA VAL A 20 -0.94 2.19 -18.39
C VAL A 20 -1.75 1.26 -17.48
N GLU A 21 -2.10 0.09 -17.99
CA GLU A 21 -2.80 -0.99 -17.27
C GLU A 21 -1.80 -2.03 -16.76
N VAL A 22 -2.11 -2.65 -15.61
CA VAL A 22 -1.37 -3.81 -15.09
C VAL A 22 -2.21 -5.05 -15.40
N ILE A 23 -1.63 -6.01 -16.11
CA ILE A 23 -2.25 -7.30 -16.38
C ILE A 23 -1.96 -8.21 -15.18
N ILE A 24 -3.02 -8.71 -14.55
CA ILE A 24 -2.94 -9.58 -13.39
C ILE A 24 -3.01 -11.03 -13.86
N GLU A 25 -1.88 -11.73 -13.75
CA GLU A 25 -1.71 -13.13 -14.13
C GLU A 25 -0.68 -13.81 -13.23
N ASP A 26 -0.46 -15.11 -13.43
CA ASP A 26 0.54 -15.86 -12.69
C ASP A 26 1.96 -15.36 -13.02
N LEU A 27 2.67 -14.92 -11.98
CA LEU A 27 3.99 -14.31 -12.09
C LEU A 27 5.12 -15.35 -12.24
N THR A 28 4.83 -16.65 -12.13
CA THR A 28 5.86 -17.71 -12.19
C THR A 28 6.66 -17.70 -13.50
N SER A 29 6.05 -17.33 -14.61
CA SER A 29 6.72 -17.23 -15.92
C SER A 29 7.30 -15.85 -16.23
N HIS A 30 7.18 -14.88 -15.32
CA HIS A 30 7.61 -13.51 -15.56
C HIS A 30 9.13 -13.37 -15.42
N PRO A 31 9.76 -12.43 -16.14
CA PRO A 31 11.14 -12.09 -15.87
C PRO A 31 11.28 -11.52 -14.45
N ILE A 32 12.45 -11.71 -13.87
CA ILE A 32 12.80 -11.26 -12.52
C ILE A 32 13.69 -10.01 -12.54
N CYS A 33 13.59 -9.19 -11.51
CA CYS A 33 14.54 -8.11 -11.20
C CYS A 33 15.07 -8.28 -9.76
N LEU A 34 15.91 -7.36 -9.28
CA LEU A 34 16.39 -7.38 -7.88
C LEU A 34 15.27 -7.31 -6.83
N HIS A 35 14.05 -6.98 -7.24
CA HIS A 35 12.87 -6.82 -6.38
C HIS A 35 11.85 -7.96 -6.55
N GLY A 36 12.26 -9.08 -7.15
CA GLY A 36 11.40 -10.22 -7.47
C GLY A 36 10.80 -10.15 -8.88
N PRO A 37 9.80 -11.01 -9.18
CA PRO A 37 9.12 -11.05 -10.47
C PRO A 37 8.57 -9.69 -10.88
N THR A 38 8.69 -9.38 -12.16
CA THR A 38 8.13 -8.17 -12.77
C THR A 38 6.61 -8.30 -12.94
N LEU A 39 5.94 -7.17 -13.18
CA LEU A 39 4.53 -7.16 -13.58
C LEU A 39 4.45 -6.91 -15.09
N LEU A 40 3.43 -7.49 -15.73
CA LEU A 40 3.10 -7.19 -17.12
C LEU A 40 2.24 -5.93 -17.18
N PHE A 41 2.71 -4.95 -17.94
CA PHE A 41 2.01 -3.71 -18.20
C PHE A 41 1.53 -3.67 -19.65
N SER A 42 0.38 -3.05 -19.87
CA SER A 42 -0.15 -2.77 -21.20
C SER A 42 -0.33 -1.27 -21.40
N SER A 43 0.20 -0.77 -22.50
CA SER A 43 0.06 0.62 -22.94
C SER A 43 -0.30 0.65 -24.43
N GLU A 44 -0.53 1.85 -24.98
CA GLU A 44 -0.70 2.00 -26.43
C GLU A 44 0.53 1.57 -27.24
N LYS A 45 1.71 1.61 -26.63
CA LYS A 45 2.97 1.22 -27.29
C LYS A 45 3.20 -0.30 -27.28
N GLY A 46 2.30 -1.07 -26.68
CA GLY A 46 2.43 -2.52 -26.52
C GLY A 46 2.50 -2.95 -25.07
N ARG A 47 2.83 -4.22 -24.89
CA ARG A 47 2.94 -4.89 -23.60
C ARG A 47 4.39 -5.11 -23.21
N TYR A 48 4.71 -4.89 -21.95
CA TYR A 48 6.07 -4.98 -21.44
C TYR A 48 6.08 -5.37 -19.97
N TYR A 49 7.12 -6.10 -19.57
CA TYR A 49 7.42 -6.42 -18.20
C TYR A 49 8.26 -5.32 -17.57
N ALA A 50 7.88 -4.85 -16.40
CA ALA A 50 8.64 -3.88 -15.62
C ALA A 50 8.58 -4.15 -14.11
N CYS A 51 9.47 -3.51 -13.37
CA CYS A 51 9.57 -3.69 -11.92
C CYS A 51 8.23 -3.46 -11.21
N ALA A 52 7.86 -4.37 -10.30
CA ALA A 52 6.65 -4.27 -9.49
C ALA A 52 6.71 -3.14 -8.45
N LEU A 53 7.92 -2.84 -7.94
CA LEU A 53 8.15 -1.93 -6.83
C LEU A 53 8.57 -0.53 -7.29
N CYS A 54 9.62 -0.45 -8.12
CA CYS A 54 10.22 0.82 -8.53
C CYS A 54 9.42 1.47 -9.66
N ARG A 55 9.01 2.73 -9.45
CA ARG A 55 8.32 3.54 -10.49
C ARG A 55 9.25 4.36 -11.38
N ASN A 56 10.48 4.53 -10.92
CA ASN A 56 11.48 5.38 -11.54
C ASN A 56 12.66 4.54 -12.05
N LYS A 57 13.68 5.21 -12.58
CA LYS A 57 14.90 4.62 -13.17
C LYS A 57 15.76 3.79 -12.20
N GLU A 58 15.35 3.63 -10.96
CA GLU A 58 16.02 2.84 -9.92
C GLU A 58 16.11 1.35 -10.27
N CYS A 59 15.05 0.81 -10.89
CA CYS A 59 15.11 -0.49 -11.53
C CYS A 59 14.98 -0.30 -13.04
N THR A 60 16.02 -0.71 -13.77
CA THR A 60 16.09 -0.54 -15.23
C THR A 60 15.51 -1.72 -16.00
N VAL A 61 14.98 -2.73 -15.31
CA VAL A 61 14.35 -3.88 -15.96
C VAL A 61 13.09 -3.45 -16.67
N HIS A 62 13.17 -3.49 -18.00
CA HIS A 62 12.07 -3.29 -18.93
C HIS A 62 12.28 -4.27 -20.09
N ILE A 63 11.34 -5.19 -20.30
CA ILE A 63 11.44 -6.23 -21.33
C ILE A 63 10.11 -6.28 -22.06
N ASP A 64 10.11 -6.06 -23.37
CA ASP A 64 8.88 -6.17 -24.15
C ASP A 64 8.37 -7.63 -24.16
N GLU A 65 7.05 -7.81 -24.18
CA GLU A 65 6.43 -9.15 -24.09
C GLU A 65 6.92 -10.11 -25.20
N GLU A 66 7.15 -9.56 -26.39
CA GLU A 66 7.69 -10.27 -27.55
C GLU A 66 9.15 -10.69 -27.35
N ASP A 67 9.96 -9.83 -26.74
CA ASP A 67 11.37 -10.11 -26.45
C ASP A 67 11.53 -11.20 -25.38
N TRP A 68 10.58 -11.27 -24.43
CA TRP A 68 10.59 -12.32 -23.41
C TRP A 68 10.44 -13.73 -24.00
N GLN A 69 9.90 -13.87 -25.21
CA GLN A 69 9.83 -15.16 -25.90
C GLN A 69 11.20 -15.66 -26.40
N LYS A 70 12.21 -14.78 -26.48
CA LYS A 70 13.54 -15.12 -26.99
C LYS A 70 14.40 -15.78 -25.91
N GLU A 71 14.92 -16.97 -26.20
CA GLU A 71 15.68 -17.79 -25.26
C GLU A 71 16.93 -17.10 -24.68
N ASN A 72 17.61 -16.28 -25.48
CA ASN A 72 18.76 -15.50 -25.04
C ASN A 72 18.38 -14.41 -24.01
N VAL A 73 17.18 -13.85 -24.10
CA VAL A 73 16.66 -12.87 -23.13
C VAL A 73 16.35 -13.56 -21.81
N LYS A 74 15.70 -14.74 -21.84
CA LYS A 74 15.45 -15.57 -20.65
C LYS A 74 16.73 -15.93 -19.91
N LYS A 75 17.71 -16.51 -20.62
CA LYS A 75 19.03 -16.86 -20.05
C LYS A 75 19.77 -15.66 -19.44
N ARG A 76 19.65 -14.48 -20.05
CA ARG A 76 20.25 -13.26 -19.48
C ARG A 76 19.55 -12.85 -18.18
N ASN A 77 18.23 -12.99 -18.13
CA ASN A 77 17.42 -12.62 -16.96
C ASN A 77 17.64 -13.56 -15.77
N GLU A 78 17.92 -14.85 -15.98
CA GLU A 78 18.21 -15.83 -14.91
C GLU A 78 19.34 -15.38 -13.96
N LYS A 79 20.26 -14.53 -14.42
CA LYS A 79 21.32 -13.97 -13.58
C LYS A 79 20.79 -13.26 -12.34
N TYR A 80 19.60 -12.65 -12.40
CA TYR A 80 19.01 -11.95 -11.25
C TYR A 80 18.78 -12.88 -10.05
N TYR A 81 18.50 -14.17 -10.25
CA TYR A 81 18.39 -15.13 -9.13
C TYR A 81 19.68 -15.22 -8.28
N SER A 82 20.84 -15.01 -8.90
CA SER A 82 22.13 -15.00 -8.20
C SER A 82 22.50 -13.62 -7.61
N LEU A 83 21.89 -12.55 -8.12
CA LEU A 83 22.19 -11.17 -7.68
C LEU A 83 21.31 -10.72 -6.51
N ILE A 84 20.14 -11.32 -6.34
CA ILE A 84 19.28 -11.06 -5.19
C ILE A 84 20.03 -11.52 -3.92
N PRO A 85 20.25 -10.64 -2.93
CA PRO A 85 20.96 -11.00 -1.72
C PRO A 85 20.20 -12.05 -0.92
N LYS A 86 20.93 -12.86 -0.14
CA LYS A 86 20.33 -13.82 0.79
C LYS A 86 20.54 -13.36 2.21
N LEU A 87 19.48 -13.37 3.01
CA LEU A 87 19.57 -13.02 4.43
C LEU A 87 19.90 -14.26 5.25
N ASP A 88 20.97 -14.20 6.04
CA ASP A 88 21.28 -15.19 7.07
C ASP A 88 20.54 -14.85 8.37
N LYS A 89 19.24 -15.11 8.39
CA LYS A 89 18.38 -14.83 9.56
C LYS A 89 18.85 -15.56 10.83
N PRO A 90 19.28 -16.85 10.79
CA PRO A 90 19.83 -17.52 11.95
C PRO A 90 21.06 -16.82 12.53
N ALA A 91 22.03 -16.41 11.70
CA ALA A 91 23.19 -15.67 12.16
C ALA A 91 22.82 -14.33 12.78
N SER A 92 21.93 -13.55 12.12
CA SER A 92 21.46 -12.26 12.65
C SER A 92 20.74 -12.41 13.99
N TRP A 93 19.96 -13.48 14.17
CA TRP A 93 19.29 -13.77 15.44
C TRP A 93 20.26 -14.17 16.56
N SER A 94 21.27 -14.98 16.23
CA SER A 94 22.35 -15.33 17.17
C SER A 94 23.12 -14.08 17.58
N ASN A 95 23.45 -13.21 16.63
CA ASN A 95 24.13 -11.95 16.88
C ASN A 95 23.28 -11.02 17.77
N LEU A 96 21.99 -10.85 17.50
CA LEU A 96 21.11 -10.05 18.38
C LEU A 96 21.11 -10.56 19.82
N SER A 97 21.17 -11.88 20.01
CA SER A 97 21.23 -12.49 21.34
C SER A 97 22.53 -12.14 22.06
N GLU A 98 23.67 -12.18 21.37
CA GLU A 98 24.97 -11.73 21.88
C GLU A 98 24.95 -10.23 22.23
N ILE A 99 24.39 -9.40 21.36
CA ILE A 99 24.24 -7.95 21.58
C ILE A 99 23.41 -7.66 22.82
N LYS A 100 22.28 -8.34 23.01
CA LYS A 100 21.41 -8.17 24.19
C LYS A 100 22.07 -8.66 25.48
N ALA A 101 22.97 -9.64 25.42
CA ALA A 101 23.71 -10.12 26.59
C ALA A 101 24.78 -9.13 27.08
N ALA A 102 25.33 -8.30 26.18
CA ALA A 102 26.28 -7.26 26.54
C ALA A 102 25.63 -6.06 27.25
N HIS A 103 26.43 -5.27 27.96
CA HIS A 103 25.95 -4.03 28.58
C HIS A 103 25.55 -3.01 27.51
N TYR A 104 24.49 -2.23 27.73
CA TYR A 104 23.90 -1.34 26.71
C TYR A 104 24.88 -0.32 26.12
N THR A 105 25.90 0.09 26.90
CA THR A 105 26.97 1.00 26.46
C THR A 105 27.87 0.41 25.39
N ASP A 106 27.96 -0.91 25.30
CA ASP A 106 28.83 -1.61 24.37
C ASP A 106 28.12 -1.99 23.07
N ARG A 107 26.83 -1.71 22.96
CA ARG A 107 25.99 -2.07 21.81
C ARG A 107 25.98 -0.94 20.79
N ALA A 108 26.10 -1.31 19.51
CA ALA A 108 26.10 -0.36 18.42
C ALA A 108 25.39 -0.91 17.18
N TYR A 109 24.86 0.01 16.37
CA TYR A 109 24.34 -0.27 15.04
C TYR A 109 25.10 0.57 14.02
N CYS A 110 25.61 -0.06 12.97
CA CYS A 110 26.24 0.63 11.85
C CYS A 110 25.22 0.78 10.71
N ASN A 111 24.76 2.00 10.44
CA ASN A 111 23.82 2.27 9.34
C ASN A 111 24.48 2.10 7.96
N THR A 112 25.81 2.21 7.85
CA THR A 112 26.52 1.99 6.58
C THR A 112 26.62 0.50 6.24
N CYS A 113 26.82 -0.36 7.26
CA CYS A 113 26.93 -1.80 7.08
C CYS A 113 25.59 -2.53 7.22
N GLU A 114 24.56 -1.85 7.75
CA GLU A 114 23.28 -2.44 8.14
C GLU A 114 23.46 -3.61 9.13
N GLU A 115 24.27 -3.41 10.18
CA GLU A 115 24.69 -4.47 11.10
C GLU A 115 24.68 -4.01 12.56
N LEU A 116 24.27 -4.91 13.46
CA LEU A 116 24.45 -4.78 14.91
C LEU A 116 25.80 -5.37 15.32
N TYR A 117 26.54 -4.66 16.18
CA TYR A 117 27.85 -5.12 16.62
C TYR A 117 28.19 -4.61 18.03
N LEU A 118 29.12 -5.31 18.70
CA LEU A 118 29.70 -4.85 19.96
C LEU A 118 30.86 -3.88 19.70
N LEU A 119 31.02 -2.84 20.52
CA LEU A 119 32.09 -1.86 20.38
C LEU A 119 33.50 -2.48 20.43
N SER A 120 33.66 -3.65 21.07
CA SER A 120 34.90 -4.45 21.02
C SER A 120 35.27 -4.89 19.59
N GLN A 121 34.29 -5.04 18.71
CA GLN A 121 34.44 -5.43 17.30
C GLN A 121 34.58 -4.23 16.34
N ARG A 122 34.66 -2.99 16.87
CA ARG A 122 34.67 -1.74 16.08
C ARG A 122 35.72 -1.70 14.97
N LYS A 123 36.82 -2.45 15.08
CA LYS A 123 37.87 -2.53 14.05
C LYS A 123 37.35 -3.01 12.68
N LYS A 124 36.21 -3.70 12.64
CA LYS A 124 35.55 -4.13 11.38
C LYS A 124 34.79 -2.98 10.67
N HIS A 125 34.59 -1.84 11.33
CA HIS A 125 33.86 -0.70 10.78
C HIS A 125 34.80 0.48 10.58
N ALA A 126 34.75 1.10 9.39
CA ALA A 126 35.59 2.25 9.09
C ALA A 126 35.16 3.48 9.91
N LYS A 127 36.07 4.45 10.08
CA LYS A 127 35.87 5.61 10.96
C LYS A 127 34.75 6.54 10.49
N ASP A 128 34.45 6.54 9.19
CA ASP A 128 33.44 7.35 8.52
C ASP A 128 32.06 6.68 8.46
N HIS A 129 31.93 5.45 8.97
CA HIS A 129 30.65 4.78 9.09
C HIS A 129 29.70 5.53 10.03
N ARG A 130 28.41 5.53 9.68
CA ARG A 130 27.36 6.15 10.50
C ARG A 130 26.92 5.18 11.59
N ILE A 131 27.29 5.46 12.83
CA ILE A 131 27.10 4.57 13.98
C ILE A 131 26.07 5.17 14.96
N ILE A 132 25.16 4.32 15.44
CA ILE A 132 24.20 4.63 16.50
C ILE A 132 24.59 3.82 17.74
N THR A 133 24.87 4.51 18.84
CA THR A 133 25.29 3.93 20.12
C THR A 133 25.09 4.97 21.25
N PRO A 134 24.83 4.57 22.50
CA PRO A 134 24.52 3.20 22.94
C PRO A 134 23.11 2.75 22.52
N LEU A 135 22.82 1.46 22.63
CA LEU A 135 21.50 0.88 22.32
C LEU A 135 20.89 0.19 23.54
N THR A 136 19.73 0.68 23.97
CA THR A 136 18.93 0.10 25.06
C THR A 136 18.12 -1.12 24.61
N ASP A 137 17.61 -1.90 25.56
CA ASP A 137 16.69 -3.02 25.26
C ASP A 137 15.37 -2.55 24.63
N GLU A 138 14.89 -1.37 25.03
CA GLU A 138 13.70 -0.74 24.46
C GLU A 138 13.92 -0.42 22.98
N GLN A 139 15.07 0.18 22.64
CA GLN A 139 15.46 0.46 21.25
C GLN A 139 15.58 -0.83 20.44
N LEU A 140 16.27 -1.87 20.95
CA LEU A 140 16.40 -3.14 20.23
C LEU A 140 15.06 -3.87 20.05
N SER A 141 14.07 -3.60 20.89
CA SER A 141 12.72 -4.18 20.79
C SER A 141 11.78 -3.34 19.92
N HIS A 142 12.08 -2.04 19.73
CA HIS A 142 11.29 -1.10 18.93
C HIS A 142 12.18 -0.36 17.92
N PRO A 143 12.78 -1.05 16.94
CA PRO A 143 13.65 -0.44 15.95
C PRO A 143 12.99 0.72 15.19
N THR A 144 11.67 0.73 14.99
CA THR A 144 10.98 1.84 14.32
C THR A 144 11.12 3.21 15.01
N THR A 145 11.55 3.25 16.28
CA THR A 145 11.69 4.50 17.02
C THR A 145 13.02 5.23 16.78
N TRP A 146 14.05 4.54 16.24
CA TRP A 146 15.39 5.09 16.09
C TRP A 146 16.13 4.63 14.82
N LEU A 147 15.73 3.51 14.21
CA LEU A 147 16.35 3.02 12.98
C LEU A 147 16.17 4.09 11.88
N PRO A 148 17.25 4.56 11.24
CA PRO A 148 17.14 5.60 10.22
C PRO A 148 16.20 5.17 9.10
N MET A 149 15.29 6.05 8.73
CA MET A 149 14.30 5.75 7.69
C MET A 149 14.96 5.68 6.32
N LEU A 150 14.43 4.82 5.47
CA LEU A 150 14.77 4.78 4.05
C LEU A 150 14.03 5.93 3.35
N GLU A 151 14.74 7.00 2.99
CA GLU A 151 14.13 8.24 2.49
C GLU A 151 13.75 8.20 0.99
N ASN A 152 13.82 7.03 0.33
CA ASN A 152 13.45 6.93 -1.08
C ASN A 152 11.92 6.72 -1.25
N ASP A 153 11.19 7.84 -1.35
CA ASP A 153 9.73 7.88 -1.62
C ASP A 153 9.29 7.04 -2.84
N SER A 154 10.20 6.69 -3.76
CA SER A 154 9.88 5.94 -4.99
C SER A 154 10.04 4.41 -4.89
N ILE A 155 10.64 3.92 -3.80
CA ILE A 155 10.89 2.48 -3.56
C ILE A 155 10.45 2.07 -2.15
N GLU A 156 10.86 2.80 -1.13
CA GLU A 156 10.87 2.36 0.28
C GLU A 156 10.12 3.34 1.19
N ALA A 157 9.09 4.03 0.67
CA ALA A 157 8.34 5.04 1.43
C ALA A 157 7.79 4.46 2.76
N GLN A 158 8.58 4.57 3.82
CA GLN A 158 8.34 3.94 5.10
C GLN A 158 7.62 4.94 5.98
N TYR A 159 6.34 4.69 6.26
CA TYR A 159 5.56 5.52 7.16
C TYR A 159 5.30 4.76 8.46
N ILE A 160 5.63 5.40 9.59
CA ILE A 160 5.50 4.75 10.90
C ILE A 160 4.24 5.27 11.58
N PHE A 161 3.31 4.36 11.89
CA PHE A 161 2.08 4.70 12.62
C PHE A 161 2.41 5.33 13.99
N THR A 162 1.63 6.33 14.37
CA THR A 162 1.68 6.83 15.75
C THR A 162 1.17 5.78 16.73
N LYS A 163 1.55 5.89 18.02
CA LYS A 163 1.01 5.05 19.10
C LYS A 163 -0.52 5.02 19.12
N LYS A 164 -1.18 6.14 18.80
CA LYS A 164 -2.64 6.24 18.70
C LYS A 164 -3.20 5.38 17.55
N SER A 165 -2.61 5.47 16.35
CA SER A 165 -2.99 4.64 15.21
C SER A 165 -2.76 3.15 15.48
N VAL A 166 -1.63 2.80 16.09
CA VAL A 166 -1.34 1.42 16.50
C VAL A 166 -2.39 0.94 17.51
N SER A 167 -2.65 1.68 18.58
CA SER A 167 -3.68 1.35 19.58
C SER A 167 -5.07 1.17 18.95
N THR A 168 -5.42 2.00 17.97
CA THR A 168 -6.67 1.86 17.20
C THR A 168 -6.73 0.53 16.45
N VAL A 169 -5.64 0.10 15.79
CA VAL A 169 -5.56 -1.23 15.15
C VAL A 169 -5.87 -2.33 16.16
N PHE A 170 -5.20 -2.34 17.31
CA PHE A 170 -5.44 -3.35 18.35
C PHE A 170 -6.87 -3.33 18.88
N GLY A 171 -7.47 -2.15 19.09
CA GLY A 171 -8.88 -2.02 19.47
C GLY A 171 -9.83 -2.66 18.44
N ILE A 172 -9.58 -2.44 17.15
CA ILE A 172 -10.36 -3.07 16.07
C ILE A 172 -10.22 -4.58 16.11
N LEU A 173 -9.00 -5.11 16.28
CA LEU A 173 -8.75 -6.54 16.33
C LEU A 173 -9.47 -7.19 17.53
N LYS A 174 -9.37 -6.59 18.72
CA LYS A 174 -10.09 -7.06 19.93
C LYS A 174 -11.60 -7.10 19.71
N ASN A 175 -12.18 -6.02 19.17
CA ASN A 175 -13.61 -5.92 18.92
C ASN A 175 -14.13 -6.92 17.86
N ASN A 176 -13.23 -7.55 17.10
CA ASN A 176 -13.55 -8.60 16.12
C ASN A 176 -13.07 -9.99 16.56
N ASN A 177 -12.60 -10.16 17.81
CA ASN A 177 -12.05 -11.41 18.33
C ASN A 177 -10.90 -11.97 17.49
N ILE A 178 -10.01 -11.08 17.02
CA ILE A 178 -8.84 -11.43 16.22
C ILE A 178 -7.59 -11.30 17.08
N SER A 179 -6.76 -12.34 17.10
CA SER A 179 -5.52 -12.43 17.89
C SER A 179 -4.28 -12.69 17.04
N ASN A 180 -4.43 -13.01 15.75
CA ASN A 180 -3.28 -13.20 14.84
C ASN A 180 -3.22 -12.08 13.79
N ILE A 181 -2.03 -11.56 13.54
CA ILE A 181 -1.80 -10.39 12.69
C ILE A 181 -0.75 -10.72 11.63
N LEU A 182 -1.11 -10.63 10.36
CA LEU A 182 -0.14 -10.60 9.26
C LEU A 182 0.20 -9.14 8.96
N CYS A 183 1.33 -8.67 9.48
CA CYS A 183 1.78 -7.29 9.32
C CYS A 183 2.52 -7.15 7.99
N ILE A 184 1.99 -6.39 7.03
CA ILE A 184 2.62 -6.16 5.72
C ILE A 184 3.06 -4.68 5.61
N GLY A 185 4.35 -4.40 5.72
CA GLY A 185 4.86 -3.02 5.74
C GLY A 185 4.44 -2.24 7.00
N THR A 186 4.13 -2.91 8.10
CA THR A 186 3.64 -2.29 9.35
C THR A 186 4.47 -2.68 10.58
N PRO A 187 5.78 -2.38 10.58
CA PRO A 187 6.70 -2.83 11.63
C PRO A 187 6.30 -2.33 13.03
N SER A 188 5.77 -1.11 13.15
CA SER A 188 5.28 -0.58 14.44
C SER A 188 4.11 -1.37 15.04
N VAL A 189 3.24 -1.93 14.20
CA VAL A 189 2.15 -2.82 14.66
C VAL A 189 2.72 -4.16 15.13
N HIS A 190 3.72 -4.68 14.41
CA HIS A 190 4.41 -5.91 14.78
C HIS A 190 5.15 -5.78 16.12
N GLU A 191 5.89 -4.68 16.33
CA GLU A 191 6.60 -4.38 17.58
C GLU A 191 5.64 -4.32 18.78
N GLU A 192 4.52 -3.60 18.66
CA GLU A 192 3.51 -3.54 19.72
C GLU A 192 2.87 -4.91 20.00
N ALA A 193 2.61 -5.70 18.95
CA ALA A 193 2.06 -7.05 19.11
C ALA A 193 2.99 -7.96 19.91
N LYS A 194 4.31 -7.81 19.77
CA LYS A 194 5.29 -8.58 20.55
C LYS A 194 5.29 -8.21 22.03
N SER A 195 4.94 -6.96 22.35
CA SER A 195 4.79 -6.48 23.72
C SER A 195 3.45 -6.90 24.36
N ASN A 196 2.52 -7.46 23.57
CA ASN A 196 1.21 -7.90 24.05
C ASN A 196 0.98 -9.41 23.81
N SER A 197 0.96 -10.19 24.89
CA SER A 197 0.76 -11.65 24.85
C SER A 197 -0.59 -12.11 24.26
N GLU A 198 -1.58 -11.21 24.15
CA GLU A 198 -2.87 -11.51 23.50
C GLU A 198 -2.74 -11.68 21.99
N PHE A 199 -1.66 -11.15 21.38
CA PHE A 199 -1.49 -11.12 19.93
C PHE A 199 -0.27 -11.92 19.48
N LYS A 200 -0.41 -12.55 18.31
CA LYS A 200 0.69 -13.14 17.56
C LYS A 200 0.81 -12.41 16.24
N SER A 201 2.03 -12.11 15.81
CA SER A 201 2.24 -11.39 14.57
C SER A 201 3.41 -11.94 13.76
N LEU A 202 3.30 -11.81 12.44
CA LEU A 202 4.35 -12.11 11.47
C LEU A 202 4.55 -10.86 10.60
N LEU A 203 5.77 -10.34 10.57
CA LEU A 203 6.13 -9.17 9.77
C LEU A 203 6.63 -9.57 8.39
N LEU A 204 5.94 -9.11 7.36
CA LEU A 204 6.34 -9.15 5.96
C LEU A 204 6.71 -7.72 5.57
N ASP A 205 8.00 -7.46 5.35
CA ASP A 205 8.46 -6.11 4.99
C ASP A 205 9.49 -6.16 3.87
N TYR A 206 9.53 -5.09 3.09
CA TYR A 206 10.55 -4.91 2.07
C TYR A 206 11.87 -4.38 2.66
N ASP A 207 11.81 -3.64 3.77
CA ASP A 207 13.00 -3.23 4.52
C ASP A 207 13.62 -4.45 5.22
N LYS A 208 14.62 -5.04 4.56
CA LYS A 208 15.34 -6.22 5.04
C LYS A 208 15.98 -6.00 6.41
N ARG A 209 16.27 -4.76 6.83
CA ARG A 209 17.02 -4.47 8.09
C ARG A 209 16.28 -4.97 9.33
N HIS A 210 14.96 -5.13 9.24
CA HIS A 210 14.15 -5.75 10.29
C HIS A 210 14.62 -7.17 10.67
N HIS A 211 15.25 -7.93 9.77
CA HIS A 211 15.79 -9.27 10.10
C HIS A 211 16.83 -9.27 11.22
N LEU A 212 17.44 -8.12 11.53
CA LEU A 212 18.41 -7.96 12.62
C LEU A 212 17.76 -7.95 14.01
N PHE A 213 16.46 -7.66 14.10
CA PHE A 213 15.76 -7.38 15.36
C PHE A 213 14.67 -8.41 15.68
N HIS A 214 14.31 -9.26 14.71
CA HIS A 214 13.23 -10.23 14.84
C HIS A 214 13.74 -11.67 14.69
N SER A 215 13.06 -12.61 15.34
CA SER A 215 13.34 -14.02 15.18
C SER A 215 13.14 -14.44 13.70
N PRO A 216 13.87 -15.45 13.18
CA PRO A 216 13.66 -15.96 11.83
C PRO A 216 12.22 -16.44 11.57
N LYS A 217 11.45 -16.71 12.62
CA LYS A 217 10.04 -17.13 12.57
C LYS A 217 9.04 -15.97 12.60
N GLU A 218 9.51 -14.75 12.82
CA GLU A 218 8.69 -13.54 13.02
C GLU A 218 8.86 -12.52 11.88
N PHE A 219 9.84 -12.71 10.99
CA PHE A 219 10.13 -11.79 9.89
C PHE A 219 10.35 -12.52 8.56
N ILE A 220 9.72 -11.99 7.51
CA ILE A 220 9.88 -12.41 6.11
C ILE A 220 10.25 -11.18 5.27
N TRP A 221 11.35 -11.28 4.52
CA TRP A 221 11.70 -10.25 3.55
C TRP A 221 10.79 -10.44 2.33
N TYR A 222 10.01 -9.41 2.02
CA TYR A 222 8.80 -9.55 1.21
C TYR A 222 8.55 -8.35 0.31
N ASN A 223 8.10 -8.59 -0.92
CA ASN A 223 7.57 -7.54 -1.79
C ASN A 223 6.06 -7.73 -1.99
N MET A 224 5.29 -6.78 -1.48
CA MET A 224 3.82 -6.82 -1.51
C MET A 224 3.20 -6.52 -2.88
N PHE A 225 3.94 -5.99 -3.85
CA PHE A 225 3.42 -5.70 -5.19
C PHE A 225 3.47 -6.91 -6.13
N ASN A 226 4.22 -7.95 -5.80
CA ASN A 226 4.33 -9.18 -6.58
C ASN A 226 4.26 -10.44 -5.70
N ASN A 227 3.83 -10.30 -4.45
CA ASN A 227 3.72 -11.37 -3.47
C ASN A 227 4.99 -12.24 -3.34
N TYR A 228 6.17 -11.62 -3.44
CA TYR A 228 7.44 -12.35 -3.54
C TYR A 228 8.15 -12.50 -2.19
N LEU A 229 8.59 -13.73 -1.88
CA LEU A 229 9.36 -14.11 -0.70
C LEU A 229 10.84 -14.28 -1.08
N PHE A 230 11.71 -13.40 -0.61
CA PHE A 230 13.10 -13.35 -1.10
C PHE A 230 13.98 -14.52 -0.64
N ASN A 231 13.71 -15.08 0.55
CA ASN A 231 14.39 -16.29 1.03
C ASN A 231 13.67 -17.59 0.58
N GLY A 232 12.71 -17.50 -0.36
CA GLY A 232 12.06 -18.64 -1.02
C GLY A 232 11.40 -19.62 -0.06
N ASN A 233 11.68 -20.92 -0.25
CA ASN A 233 11.03 -22.03 0.46
C ASN A 233 11.12 -21.93 1.99
N GLU A 234 12.19 -21.33 2.55
CA GLU A 234 12.31 -21.18 4.01
C GLU A 234 11.27 -20.18 4.55
N ASP A 235 11.08 -19.06 3.86
CA ASP A 235 10.08 -18.06 4.25
C ASP A 235 8.66 -18.55 3.97
N GLU A 236 8.48 -19.34 2.91
CA GLU A 236 7.20 -20.00 2.65
C GLU A 236 6.81 -20.95 3.79
N LYS A 237 7.75 -21.75 4.32
CA LYS A 237 7.50 -22.61 5.49
C LYS A 237 7.10 -21.78 6.73
N VAL A 238 7.74 -20.64 6.96
CA VAL A 238 7.41 -19.73 8.08
C VAL A 238 5.99 -19.20 7.92
N LEU A 239 5.64 -18.68 6.73
CA LEU A 239 4.29 -18.18 6.44
C LEU A 239 3.22 -19.26 6.61
N LYS A 240 3.44 -20.44 6.01
CA LYS A 240 2.50 -21.57 6.11
C LYS A 240 2.29 -22.02 7.55
N LYS A 241 3.37 -22.07 8.35
CA LYS A 241 3.30 -22.40 9.77
C LYS A 241 2.54 -21.34 10.57
N PHE A 242 2.76 -20.06 10.29
CA PHE A 242 2.01 -18.98 10.93
C PHE A 242 0.51 -19.08 10.63
N PHE A 243 0.14 -19.32 9.37
CA PHE A 243 -1.25 -19.53 8.98
C PHE A 243 -1.89 -20.73 9.69
N LYS A 244 -1.21 -21.87 9.72
CA LYS A 244 -1.68 -23.06 10.45
C LYS A 244 -1.91 -22.78 11.93
N ASN A 245 -0.99 -22.05 12.58
CA ASN A 245 -1.10 -21.67 13.99
C ASN A 245 -2.15 -20.58 14.26
N SER A 246 -2.60 -19.89 13.22
CA SER A 246 -3.63 -18.83 13.27
C SER A 246 -5.03 -19.35 12.93
N ARG A 247 -5.21 -20.68 12.94
CA ARG A 247 -6.52 -21.31 12.69
C ARG A 247 -7.53 -20.88 13.76
N ASP A 248 -7.07 -20.84 15.00
CA ASP A 248 -7.81 -20.45 16.19
C ASP A 248 -7.56 -18.96 16.51
N GLY A 249 -8.60 -18.27 16.97
CA GLY A 249 -8.49 -16.88 17.40
C GLY A 249 -8.46 -15.83 16.28
N GLY A 250 -8.73 -16.22 15.02
CA GLY A 250 -8.89 -15.30 13.88
C GLY A 250 -7.58 -14.67 13.39
N ILE A 251 -7.53 -14.25 12.13
CA ILE A 251 -6.39 -13.58 11.51
C ILE A 251 -6.82 -12.30 10.78
N CYS A 252 -6.00 -11.26 10.84
CA CYS A 252 -6.18 -10.05 10.04
C CYS A 252 -4.87 -9.64 9.35
N ILE A 253 -4.98 -9.24 8.08
CA ILE A 253 -3.91 -8.58 7.34
C ILE A 253 -3.91 -7.10 7.70
N VAL A 254 -2.81 -6.58 8.24
CA VAL A 254 -2.65 -5.14 8.51
C VAL A 254 -1.56 -4.62 7.61
N MET A 255 -1.91 -3.77 6.64
CA MET A 255 -0.97 -3.36 5.60
C MET A 255 -0.93 -1.86 5.36
N ASP A 256 0.28 -1.35 5.11
CA ASP A 256 0.56 0.06 4.80
C ASP A 256 1.50 0.17 3.58
N PRO A 257 0.99 -0.07 2.36
CA PRO A 257 1.79 0.02 1.15
C PRO A 257 2.16 1.48 0.82
N PRO A 258 3.25 1.69 0.07
CA PRO A 258 3.63 3.01 -0.42
C PRO A 258 2.48 3.77 -1.13
N PHE A 259 2.29 5.04 -0.75
CA PHE A 259 1.48 6.11 -1.39
C PHE A 259 1.15 5.95 -2.86
N GLY A 260 2.21 5.91 -3.66
CA GLY A 260 2.05 5.87 -5.10
C GLY A 260 1.49 4.54 -5.61
N GLY A 261 1.52 3.48 -4.79
CA GLY A 261 1.25 2.06 -5.06
C GLY A 261 0.19 1.82 -6.14
N ARG A 262 0.43 0.91 -7.10
CA ARG A 262 -0.67 0.42 -7.93
C ARG A 262 -1.60 -0.39 -7.03
N VAL A 263 -2.91 -0.15 -7.14
CA VAL A 263 -3.94 -0.80 -6.32
C VAL A 263 -4.16 -2.24 -6.77
N GLU A 264 -4.02 -2.48 -8.07
CA GLU A 264 -4.32 -3.75 -8.71
C GLU A 264 -3.45 -4.91 -8.17
N PRO A 265 -2.11 -4.77 -8.06
CA PRO A 265 -1.26 -5.84 -7.53
C PRO A 265 -1.43 -6.05 -6.03
N LEU A 266 -1.68 -4.99 -5.26
CA LEU A 266 -1.93 -5.08 -3.81
C LEU A 266 -3.19 -5.90 -3.51
N ILE A 267 -4.25 -5.70 -4.31
CA ILE A 267 -5.47 -6.51 -4.22
C ILE A 267 -5.19 -7.96 -4.57
N GLN A 268 -4.36 -8.22 -5.59
CA GLN A 268 -3.99 -9.59 -5.95
C GLN A 268 -3.22 -10.26 -4.80
N THR A 269 -2.26 -9.57 -4.20
CA THR A 269 -1.56 -10.03 -3.00
C THR A 269 -2.51 -10.43 -1.87
N ILE A 270 -3.53 -9.60 -1.57
CA ILE A 270 -4.53 -9.93 -0.54
C ILE A 270 -5.29 -11.22 -0.90
N LYS A 271 -5.65 -11.40 -2.18
CA LYS A 271 -6.34 -12.60 -2.66
C LYS A 271 -5.48 -13.85 -2.59
N ASP A 272 -4.21 -13.75 -2.97
CA ASP A 272 -3.28 -14.88 -2.95
C ASP A 272 -3.00 -15.33 -1.52
N LEU A 273 -2.73 -14.39 -0.61
CA LEU A 273 -2.55 -14.68 0.82
C LEU A 273 -3.81 -15.27 1.46
N THR A 274 -4.98 -14.76 1.08
CA THR A 274 -6.27 -15.34 1.50
C THR A 274 -6.42 -16.77 1.02
N SER A 275 -6.11 -17.04 -0.25
CA SER A 275 -6.25 -18.35 -0.87
C SER A 275 -5.31 -19.36 -0.21
N LEU A 276 -4.05 -18.97 0.01
CA LEU A 276 -3.06 -19.78 0.71
C LEU A 276 -3.48 -20.10 2.15
N TYR A 277 -3.98 -19.12 2.92
CA TYR A 277 -4.47 -19.36 4.28
C TYR A 277 -5.62 -20.36 4.29
N LYS A 278 -6.57 -20.22 3.36
CA LYS A 278 -7.75 -21.09 3.27
C LYS A 278 -7.39 -22.52 2.90
N GLU A 279 -6.47 -22.70 1.95
CA GLU A 279 -5.92 -24.00 1.58
C GLU A 279 -5.31 -24.69 2.80
N ILE A 280 -4.51 -23.98 3.59
CA ILE A 280 -3.82 -24.54 4.76
C ILE A 280 -4.79 -24.85 5.91
N CYS A 281 -5.87 -24.09 6.04
CA CYS A 281 -6.82 -24.21 7.15
C CYS A 281 -8.07 -25.03 6.82
N ASP A 282 -8.16 -25.57 5.61
CA ASP A 282 -9.34 -26.27 5.07
C ASP A 282 -10.64 -25.46 5.22
N LYS A 283 -10.59 -24.16 4.94
CA LYS A 283 -11.75 -23.26 5.05
C LYS A 283 -12.36 -22.98 3.67
N PRO A 284 -13.58 -23.50 3.37
CA PRO A 284 -14.21 -23.34 2.06
C PRO A 284 -14.96 -22.00 1.88
N ASP A 285 -14.85 -21.08 2.85
CA ASP A 285 -15.56 -19.81 2.78
C ASP A 285 -15.06 -18.95 1.60
N LYS A 286 -15.94 -18.13 1.03
CA LYS A 286 -15.64 -17.36 -0.19
C LYS A 286 -15.07 -15.96 0.08
N GLY A 287 -15.07 -15.47 1.32
CA GLY A 287 -14.73 -14.08 1.65
C GLY A 287 -13.23 -13.82 1.75
N LEU A 288 -12.78 -12.59 1.54
CA LEU A 288 -11.38 -12.24 1.83
C LEU A 288 -11.08 -12.40 3.33
N LEU A 289 -9.81 -12.67 3.66
CA LEU A 289 -9.34 -12.50 5.04
C LEU A 289 -9.68 -11.09 5.54
N PRO A 290 -9.98 -10.91 6.84
CA PRO A 290 -10.06 -9.59 7.43
C PRO A 290 -8.84 -8.74 7.09
N VAL A 291 -9.05 -7.53 6.58
CA VAL A 291 -7.97 -6.62 6.18
C VAL A 291 -8.14 -5.24 6.81
N LEU A 292 -7.04 -4.66 7.28
CA LEU A 292 -6.90 -3.25 7.62
C LEU A 292 -5.81 -2.67 6.72
N TRP A 293 -6.25 -2.08 5.62
CA TRP A 293 -5.36 -1.50 4.61
C TRP A 293 -5.31 0.02 4.78
N ALA A 294 -4.21 0.53 5.29
CA ALA A 294 -3.91 1.95 5.34
C ALA A 294 -3.61 2.47 3.92
N PHE A 295 -4.47 3.34 3.39
CA PHE A 295 -4.24 3.91 2.06
C PHE A 295 -4.93 5.26 1.90
N PRO A 296 -4.53 6.10 0.92
CA PRO A 296 -5.16 7.38 0.72
C PRO A 296 -6.65 7.28 0.32
N TYR A 297 -7.50 8.14 0.91
CA TYR A 297 -8.95 8.12 0.67
C TYR A 297 -9.35 8.32 -0.81
N PHE A 298 -8.50 9.00 -1.60
CA PHE A 298 -8.78 9.24 -3.01
C PHE A 298 -8.67 7.96 -3.87
N SER A 299 -8.07 6.89 -3.33
CA SER A 299 -8.00 5.58 -3.96
C SER A 299 -9.27 4.74 -3.75
N GLU A 300 -10.21 5.19 -2.90
CA GLU A 300 -11.44 4.46 -2.59
C GLU A 300 -12.26 4.03 -3.81
N PRO A 301 -12.46 4.88 -4.85
CA PRO A 301 -13.17 4.43 -6.05
C PRO A 301 -12.46 3.27 -6.75
N TYR A 302 -11.13 3.24 -6.74
CA TYR A 302 -10.36 2.16 -7.37
C TYR A 302 -10.49 0.86 -6.59
N ILE A 303 -10.31 0.93 -5.26
CA ILE A 303 -10.41 -0.22 -4.35
C ILE A 303 -11.83 -0.80 -4.38
N THR A 304 -12.84 0.02 -4.13
CA THR A 304 -14.25 -0.42 -4.06
C THR A 304 -14.73 -1.03 -5.39
N ASN A 305 -14.25 -0.49 -6.52
CA ASN A 305 -14.60 -1.05 -7.84
C ASN A 305 -13.96 -2.41 -8.12
N MET A 306 -12.84 -2.74 -7.48
CA MET A 306 -12.15 -4.01 -7.66
C MET A 306 -12.55 -5.04 -6.60
N VAL A 307 -12.81 -4.58 -5.38
CA VAL A 307 -13.19 -5.39 -4.22
C VAL A 307 -14.29 -4.64 -3.43
N PRO A 308 -15.57 -4.81 -3.80
CA PRO A 308 -16.68 -4.07 -3.18
C PRO A 308 -16.91 -4.34 -1.69
N GLU A 309 -16.40 -5.45 -1.17
CA GLU A 309 -16.48 -5.79 0.26
C GLU A 309 -15.52 -4.96 1.13
N ILE A 310 -14.44 -4.41 0.55
CA ILE A 310 -13.51 -3.52 1.25
C ILE A 310 -14.07 -2.11 1.22
N LYS A 311 -14.40 -1.58 2.40
CA LYS A 311 -14.99 -0.25 2.61
C LYS A 311 -14.02 0.64 3.36
N MET A 312 -14.06 1.93 3.05
CA MET A 312 -13.28 2.93 3.76
C MET A 312 -13.95 3.32 5.08
N HIS A 313 -13.19 3.33 6.18
CA HIS A 313 -13.60 3.92 7.45
C HIS A 313 -13.15 5.39 7.54
N ASP A 314 -13.82 6.21 8.34
CA ASP A 314 -13.51 7.65 8.47
C ASP A 314 -12.29 7.94 9.39
N TYR A 315 -11.73 6.90 10.02
CA TYR A 315 -10.55 7.04 10.89
C TYR A 315 -9.33 7.54 10.12
N GLN A 316 -8.83 8.71 10.53
CA GLN A 316 -7.65 9.38 10.01
C GLN A 316 -6.40 8.76 10.61
N ILE A 317 -5.63 8.04 9.79
CA ILE A 317 -4.39 7.41 10.24
C ILE A 317 -3.30 8.47 10.38
N GLU A 318 -2.72 8.55 11.58
CA GLU A 318 -1.63 9.46 11.90
C GLU A 318 -0.27 8.73 11.87
N TYR A 319 0.74 9.41 11.34
CA TYR A 319 2.12 8.92 11.19
C TYR A 319 3.11 9.81 11.94
N THR A 320 4.15 9.22 12.55
CA THR A 320 5.16 9.96 13.30
C THR A 320 6.04 10.82 12.39
N ASN A 321 6.35 10.33 11.19
CA ASN A 321 7.43 10.84 10.34
C ASN A 321 7.00 11.65 9.10
N HIS A 322 5.69 11.86 8.88
CA HIS A 322 5.25 12.45 7.61
C HIS A 322 5.38 13.99 7.57
N LYS A 323 6.53 14.48 7.04
CA LYS A 323 6.87 15.91 6.88
C LYS A 323 5.79 16.76 6.18
N LYS A 324 4.99 16.19 5.26
CA LYS A 324 3.88 16.88 4.57
C LYS A 324 2.55 16.92 5.35
N PHE A 325 2.43 16.22 6.49
CA PHE A 325 1.22 16.24 7.34
C PHE A 325 1.43 16.94 8.69
N HIS A 326 2.67 17.31 9.03
CA HIS A 326 3.01 18.08 10.23
C HIS A 326 3.07 19.60 10.03
N ASN A 327 2.89 20.09 8.80
CA ASN A 327 2.95 21.53 8.55
C ASN A 327 1.64 22.22 9.00
N LYS A 328 1.70 22.89 10.14
CA LYS A 328 0.88 24.08 10.40
C LYS A 328 1.13 25.05 9.26
N THR A 329 0.13 25.33 8.42
CA THR A 329 0.21 26.52 7.56
C THR A 329 0.16 27.76 8.44
N LYS A 330 0.70 28.88 7.94
CA LYS A 330 0.59 30.21 8.59
C LYS A 330 -0.86 30.61 8.92
N ASP A 331 -1.85 29.92 8.33
CA ASP A 331 -3.29 30.14 8.49
C ASP A 331 -3.97 29.13 9.45
N GLY A 332 -3.22 28.36 10.24
CA GLY A 332 -3.76 27.53 11.33
C GLY A 332 -4.49 26.23 10.93
N TYR A 333 -4.61 25.92 9.63
CA TYR A 333 -5.21 24.66 9.18
C TYR A 333 -4.19 23.51 9.31
N LYS A 334 -4.42 22.59 10.26
CA LYS A 334 -3.79 21.27 10.27
C LYS A 334 -4.23 20.53 8.99
N PHE A 335 -3.29 20.13 8.15
CA PHE A 335 -3.60 19.16 7.09
C PHE A 335 -3.99 17.84 7.75
N VAL A 336 -5.29 17.54 7.73
CA VAL A 336 -5.82 16.23 8.10
C VAL A 336 -5.16 15.17 7.23
N SER A 337 -4.64 14.10 7.84
CA SER A 337 -4.05 12.97 7.10
C SER A 337 -5.03 12.51 6.02
N PRO A 338 -4.59 12.27 4.77
CA PRO A 338 -5.42 11.72 3.70
C PRO A 338 -5.55 10.21 3.79
N VAL A 339 -4.89 9.55 4.75
CA VAL A 339 -4.87 8.10 4.84
C VAL A 339 -5.99 7.61 5.74
N ARG A 340 -6.72 6.60 5.28
CA ARG A 340 -7.83 5.93 5.98
C ARG A 340 -7.58 4.43 6.01
N PHE A 341 -8.27 3.74 6.90
CA PHE A 341 -8.37 2.28 6.80
C PHE A 341 -9.42 1.88 5.76
N PHE A 342 -9.01 1.00 4.86
CA PHE A 342 -9.85 0.20 3.98
C PHE A 342 -10.00 -1.20 4.58
N THR A 343 -11.23 -1.64 4.82
CA THR A 343 -11.49 -2.89 5.53
C THR A 343 -12.77 -3.58 5.10
N ASN A 344 -12.78 -4.91 5.14
CA ASN A 344 -13.97 -5.75 5.05
C ASN A 344 -14.56 -6.11 6.43
N LEU A 345 -13.95 -5.63 7.53
CA LEU A 345 -14.52 -5.77 8.88
C LEU A 345 -15.75 -4.86 9.05
N PRO A 346 -16.71 -5.23 9.91
CA PRO A 346 -17.88 -4.40 10.15
C PRO A 346 -17.47 -3.05 10.76
N LEU A 347 -17.73 -1.94 10.06
CA LEU A 347 -17.34 -0.59 10.52
C LEU A 347 -17.84 -0.23 11.92
N ARG A 348 -18.96 -0.83 12.37
CA ARG A 348 -19.51 -0.66 13.72
C ARG A 348 -18.58 -1.16 14.84
N THR A 349 -17.62 -2.02 14.53
CA THR A 349 -16.65 -2.57 15.49
C THR A 349 -15.45 -1.66 15.69
N ILE A 350 -15.29 -0.63 14.86
CA ILE A 350 -14.23 0.36 14.97
C ILE A 350 -14.69 1.41 15.97
N ASP A 351 -14.36 1.19 17.24
CA ASP A 351 -14.72 2.07 18.34
C ASP A 351 -13.74 3.25 18.43
N LEU A 352 -14.28 4.46 18.35
CA LEU A 352 -13.55 5.73 18.49
C LEU A 352 -14.20 6.60 19.58
N SER A 353 -14.93 6.01 20.51
CA SER A 353 -15.62 6.69 21.62
C SER A 353 -14.69 7.56 22.48
N ASN A 354 -13.43 7.14 22.61
CA ASN A 354 -12.41 7.84 23.39
C ASN A 354 -11.71 8.98 22.62
N ASP A 355 -12.07 9.22 21.35
CA ASP A 355 -11.49 10.30 20.55
C ASP A 355 -12.55 11.39 20.24
N SER A 356 -12.37 12.56 20.86
CA SER A 356 -13.28 13.71 20.72
C SER A 356 -13.42 14.25 19.30
N HIS A 357 -12.56 13.86 18.36
CA HIS A 357 -12.66 14.23 16.95
C HIS A 357 -13.67 13.36 16.18
N TYR A 358 -14.22 12.32 16.80
CA TYR A 358 -15.20 11.41 16.21
C TYR A 358 -16.51 11.41 17.01
N LYS A 359 -17.59 10.99 16.33
CA LYS A 359 -18.92 10.82 16.90
C LYS A 359 -19.57 9.58 16.29
N LEU A 360 -20.42 8.92 17.07
CA LEU A 360 -21.26 7.84 16.55
C LEU A 360 -22.36 8.42 15.66
N CYS A 361 -22.44 7.99 14.41
CA CYS A 361 -23.56 8.37 13.54
C CYS A 361 -24.81 7.56 13.90
N ASN A 362 -25.87 8.22 14.38
CA ASN A 362 -27.12 7.55 14.77
C ASN A 362 -27.82 6.78 13.65
N LYS A 363 -27.58 7.12 12.38
CA LYS A 363 -28.18 6.46 11.21
C LYS A 363 -27.29 5.34 10.67
N CYS A 364 -26.00 5.62 10.52
CA CYS A 364 -25.04 4.65 9.98
C CYS A 364 -24.57 3.61 11.00
N LYS A 365 -24.68 3.91 12.31
CA LYS A 365 -24.29 3.05 13.43
C LYS A 365 -22.79 2.71 13.48
N PHE A 366 -21.94 3.63 13.03
CA PHE A 366 -20.48 3.57 13.20
C PHE A 366 -19.90 4.97 13.42
N PHE A 367 -18.67 5.04 13.91
CA PHE A 367 -17.99 6.30 14.21
C PHE A 367 -17.55 7.03 12.94
N VAL A 368 -17.80 8.34 12.91
CA VAL A 368 -17.39 9.24 11.82
C VAL A 368 -16.78 10.49 12.41
N ALA A 369 -15.98 11.23 11.64
CA ALA A 369 -15.43 12.49 12.08
C ALA A 369 -16.57 13.46 12.47
N VAL A 370 -16.34 14.31 13.47
CA VAL A 370 -17.36 15.26 13.95
C VAL A 370 -17.86 16.19 12.84
N SER A 371 -16.98 16.56 11.90
CA SER A 371 -17.33 17.39 10.73
C SER A 371 -18.06 16.64 9.61
N ASN A 372 -18.07 15.30 9.65
CA ASN A 372 -18.79 14.47 8.68
C ASN A 372 -20.29 14.49 9.04
N LYS A 373 -21.10 15.03 8.14
CA LYS A 373 -22.57 15.08 8.28
C LYS A 373 -23.18 13.96 7.43
N HIS A 374 -24.13 13.24 8.02
CA HIS A 374 -24.89 12.23 7.31
C HIS A 374 -25.73 12.87 6.20
N CYS A 375 -25.61 12.36 4.97
CA CYS A 375 -26.47 12.78 3.88
C CYS A 375 -27.73 11.91 3.85
N ASN A 376 -28.89 12.49 4.19
CA ASN A 376 -30.17 11.77 4.17
C ASN A 376 -30.55 11.24 2.78
N LYS A 377 -30.14 11.93 1.70
CA LYS A 377 -30.43 11.52 0.32
C LYS A 377 -29.56 10.35 -0.14
N CYS A 378 -28.31 10.29 0.30
CA CYS A 378 -27.41 9.16 0.02
C CYS A 378 -27.52 8.02 1.04
N GLY A 379 -28.15 8.26 2.21
CA GLY A 379 -28.24 7.29 3.29
C GLY A 379 -26.91 7.00 3.99
N THR A 380 -25.88 7.84 3.82
CA THR A 380 -24.54 7.59 4.36
C THR A 380 -23.78 8.88 4.70
N CYS A 381 -22.75 8.76 5.53
CA CYS A 381 -21.78 9.82 5.82
C CYS A 381 -20.72 9.83 4.72
N THR A 382 -20.69 10.88 3.90
CA THR A 382 -19.93 10.88 2.64
C THR A 382 -18.64 11.73 2.66
N SER A 383 -18.40 12.51 3.72
CA SER A 383 -17.18 13.32 3.77
C SER A 383 -15.94 12.44 3.90
N LYS A 384 -14.86 12.83 3.22
CA LYS A 384 -13.59 12.08 3.18
C LYS A 384 -12.37 12.90 3.62
N ASN A 385 -12.46 14.23 3.57
CA ASN A 385 -11.33 15.15 3.78
C ASN A 385 -11.61 16.19 4.87
N GLY A 386 -12.52 15.91 5.80
CA GLY A 386 -12.87 16.80 6.90
C GLY A 386 -13.82 17.95 6.52
N MET A 387 -14.07 18.20 5.23
CA MET A 387 -15.05 19.20 4.78
C MET A 387 -16.47 18.60 4.79
N THR A 388 -17.50 19.37 5.15
CA THR A 388 -18.88 18.91 4.98
C THR A 388 -19.26 18.88 3.49
N TYR A 389 -19.55 17.68 2.95
CA TYR A 389 -19.93 17.51 1.55
C TYR A 389 -21.36 17.97 1.30
N ILE A 390 -21.64 18.40 0.08
CA ILE A 390 -22.96 18.84 -0.38
C ILE A 390 -23.50 17.81 -1.37
N HIS A 391 -24.78 17.45 -1.24
CA HIS A 391 -25.44 16.54 -2.17
C HIS A 391 -25.79 17.26 -3.48
N CYS A 392 -25.39 16.70 -4.62
CA CYS A 392 -25.85 17.13 -5.92
C CYS A 392 -27.06 16.27 -6.34
N ASP A 393 -28.23 16.90 -6.45
CA ASP A 393 -29.48 16.22 -6.81
C ASP A 393 -29.53 15.72 -8.25
N ILE A 394 -28.71 16.27 -9.14
CA ILE A 394 -28.64 15.83 -10.54
C ILE A 394 -27.73 14.60 -10.64
N CYS A 395 -26.51 14.68 -10.10
CA CYS A 395 -25.57 13.55 -10.11
C CYS A 395 -25.87 12.48 -9.05
N LYS A 396 -26.88 12.69 -8.19
CA LYS A 396 -27.28 11.79 -7.09
C LYS A 396 -26.12 11.37 -6.19
N ARG A 397 -25.16 12.27 -5.95
CA ARG A 397 -23.97 12.01 -5.13
C ARG A 397 -23.54 13.22 -4.34
N CYS A 398 -22.89 12.96 -3.21
CA CYS A 398 -22.24 14.01 -2.43
C CYS A 398 -20.87 14.36 -3.01
N VAL A 399 -20.57 15.65 -3.07
CA VAL A 399 -19.31 16.20 -3.57
C VAL A 399 -18.73 17.21 -2.57
N LYS A 400 -17.45 17.54 -2.72
CA LYS A 400 -16.80 18.59 -1.94
C LYS A 400 -17.58 19.91 -2.11
N PRO A 401 -17.63 20.79 -1.10
CA PRO A 401 -18.34 22.07 -1.21
C PRO A 401 -17.73 23.01 -2.27
N THR A 402 -16.48 22.75 -2.68
CA THR A 402 -15.81 23.45 -3.79
C THR A 402 -16.22 22.93 -5.17
N PHE A 403 -17.20 22.03 -5.26
CA PHE A 403 -17.70 21.49 -6.53
C PHE A 403 -19.11 22.03 -6.82
N PHE A 404 -19.39 22.26 -8.10
CA PHE A 404 -20.73 22.62 -8.60
C PHE A 404 -21.11 21.68 -9.75
N HIS A 405 -22.41 21.54 -10.02
CA HIS A 405 -22.86 20.78 -11.18
C HIS A 405 -22.79 21.66 -12.44
N CYS A 406 -21.92 21.30 -13.37
CA CYS A 406 -21.83 21.95 -14.67
C CYS A 406 -22.82 21.27 -15.63
N LYS A 407 -23.80 22.04 -16.14
CA LYS A 407 -24.82 21.55 -17.08
C LYS A 407 -24.22 21.11 -18.41
N GLU A 408 -23.24 21.84 -18.92
CA GLU A 408 -22.58 21.53 -20.20
C GLU A 408 -21.76 20.23 -20.13
N CYS A 409 -21.09 19.97 -19.01
CA CYS A 409 -20.32 18.74 -18.80
C CYS A 409 -21.15 17.59 -18.21
N ASP A 410 -22.42 17.86 -17.88
CA ASP A 410 -23.34 16.98 -17.17
C ASP A 410 -22.69 16.26 -15.97
N ARG A 411 -21.95 17.01 -15.15
CA ARG A 411 -21.22 16.47 -13.99
C ARG A 411 -20.86 17.51 -12.96
N CYS A 412 -20.64 17.06 -11.73
CA CYS A 412 -19.99 17.88 -10.72
C CYS A 412 -18.52 18.11 -11.06
N CYS A 413 -18.13 19.38 -11.16
CA CYS A 413 -16.79 19.87 -11.46
C CYS A 413 -16.28 20.73 -10.31
N GLN A 414 -14.97 20.80 -10.12
CA GLN A 414 -14.35 21.72 -9.17
C GLN A 414 -14.58 23.17 -9.65
N GLN A 415 -15.05 24.06 -8.78
CA GLN A 415 -15.42 25.43 -9.13
C GLN A 415 -14.23 26.28 -9.60
N ARG A 416 -13.06 26.07 -8.99
CA ARG A 416 -11.83 26.79 -9.36
C ARG A 416 -11.25 26.20 -10.65
N ASN A 417 -11.03 27.05 -11.65
CA ASN A 417 -10.39 26.72 -12.94
C ASN A 417 -11.12 25.64 -13.76
N HIS A 418 -12.45 25.51 -13.63
CA HIS A 418 -13.22 24.65 -14.52
C HIS A 418 -13.29 25.24 -15.93
N ILE A 419 -12.93 24.44 -16.93
CA ILE A 419 -13.12 24.74 -18.34
C ILE A 419 -13.97 23.60 -18.92
N CYS A 420 -15.10 23.94 -19.54
CA CYS A 420 -15.97 22.97 -20.21
C CYS A 420 -15.28 22.35 -21.43
N GLY A 421 -15.69 21.14 -21.82
CA GLY A 421 -15.13 20.45 -23.00
C GLY A 421 -13.76 19.79 -22.77
N VAL A 422 -13.09 20.04 -21.63
CA VAL A 422 -11.89 19.29 -21.24
C VAL A 422 -12.31 17.99 -20.53
N VAL A 423 -12.06 16.85 -21.18
CA VAL A 423 -12.24 15.53 -20.57
C VAL A 423 -11.26 15.41 -19.40
N VAL A 424 -11.79 15.36 -18.18
CA VAL A 424 -10.97 15.05 -17.00
C VAL A 424 -11.00 13.53 -16.87
N GLU A 425 -9.86 12.87 -17.08
CA GLU A 425 -9.69 11.40 -17.03
C GLU A 425 -9.99 10.75 -15.66
N SER A 426 -10.53 11.49 -14.70
CA SER A 426 -11.07 10.90 -13.48
C SER A 426 -12.59 10.71 -13.60
N GLN A 427 -12.96 9.44 -13.80
CA GLN A 427 -14.30 8.83 -13.66
C GLN A 427 -15.19 8.72 -14.91
N SER A 428 -14.67 8.15 -15.99
CA SER A 428 -15.44 7.62 -17.12
C SER A 428 -14.74 6.43 -17.78
N CYS A 429 -15.50 5.60 -18.48
CA CYS A 429 -14.98 4.43 -19.17
C CYS A 429 -13.95 4.81 -20.23
N PHE A 430 -12.77 4.17 -20.16
CA PHE A 430 -11.70 4.38 -21.14
C PHE A 430 -12.07 4.07 -22.60
N ASN A 431 -13.16 3.33 -22.89
CA ASN A 431 -13.58 2.99 -24.25
C ASN A 431 -14.71 3.86 -24.80
N CYS A 432 -15.77 4.15 -24.03
CA CYS A 432 -16.91 4.95 -24.55
C CYS A 432 -17.14 6.27 -23.81
N GLN A 433 -16.29 6.60 -22.84
CA GLN A 433 -16.31 7.85 -22.08
C GLN A 433 -17.60 8.14 -21.31
N GLU A 434 -18.55 7.20 -21.26
CA GLU A 434 -19.65 7.27 -20.31
C GLU A 434 -19.16 7.06 -18.88
N LYS A 435 -19.74 7.82 -17.96
CA LYS A 435 -19.51 7.64 -16.54
C LYS A 435 -20.17 6.32 -16.14
N GLY A 436 -19.48 5.46 -15.39
CA GLY A 436 -20.10 4.24 -14.83
C GLY A 436 -19.54 2.88 -15.30
N HIS A 437 -18.43 2.80 -16.04
CA HIS A 437 -17.72 1.53 -16.28
C HIS A 437 -16.23 1.73 -16.66
N LYS A 438 -15.44 0.63 -16.78
CA LYS A 438 -14.01 0.59 -17.22
C LYS A 438 -13.90 0.02 -18.65
N LYS A 439 -12.73 0.12 -19.31
CA LYS A 439 -12.49 -0.37 -20.69
C LYS A 439 -13.02 -1.78 -20.93
N SER A 440 -12.68 -2.74 -20.07
CA SER A 440 -13.03 -4.16 -20.19
C SER A 440 -14.54 -4.44 -20.22
N ASN A 441 -15.36 -3.54 -19.66
CA ASN A 441 -16.82 -3.68 -19.55
C ASN A 441 -17.55 -2.64 -20.41
N CYS A 442 -16.96 -2.21 -21.53
CA CYS A 442 -17.63 -1.28 -22.40
C CYS A 442 -18.79 -1.95 -23.16
N PRO A 443 -20.03 -1.43 -23.07
CA PRO A 443 -21.17 -1.92 -23.85
C PRO A 443 -20.92 -1.93 -25.37
N GLN A 444 -20.00 -1.09 -25.85
CA GLN A 444 -19.58 -1.04 -27.26
C GLN A 444 -18.61 -2.19 -27.63
N LEU A 445 -17.78 -2.68 -26.70
CA LEU A 445 -16.88 -3.82 -26.94
C LEU A 445 -17.65 -5.17 -26.94
N GLN A 446 -18.74 -5.29 -26.20
CA GLN A 446 -19.60 -6.47 -26.24
C GLN A 446 -20.45 -6.58 -27.53
N ARG A 447 -20.72 -5.46 -28.23
CA ARG A 447 -21.47 -5.46 -29.49
C ARG A 447 -20.66 -5.95 -30.69
N GLU A 448 -19.33 -5.83 -30.66
CA GLU A 448 -18.46 -6.27 -31.76
C GLU A 448 -18.14 -7.78 -31.73
N GLY A 449 -18.04 -8.39 -30.55
CA GLY A 449 -17.89 -9.84 -30.41
C GLY A 449 -19.07 -10.64 -30.97
N ASN A 450 -20.29 -10.12 -30.84
CA ASN A 450 -21.51 -10.74 -31.37
C ASN A 450 -21.72 -10.53 -32.88
N LYS A 451 -21.08 -9.52 -33.49
CA LYS A 451 -21.12 -9.33 -34.96
C LYS A 451 -20.16 -10.27 -35.70
N LYS A 452 -19.06 -10.70 -35.07
CA LYS A 452 -18.14 -11.68 -35.69
C LYS A 452 -18.69 -13.12 -35.70
N LYS A 453 -19.54 -13.51 -34.74
CA LYS A 453 -20.23 -14.83 -34.76
C LYS A 453 -21.41 -14.93 -35.74
N ARG A 454 -21.88 -13.80 -36.31
CA ARG A 454 -22.97 -13.77 -37.30
C ARG A 454 -22.49 -13.63 -38.75
N LYS A 455 -21.18 -13.63 -38.99
CA LYS A 455 -20.55 -13.63 -40.34
C LYS A 455 -19.86 -14.95 -40.70
N SER A 456 -20.14 -16.02 -39.94
CA SER A 456 -19.94 -17.40 -40.37
C SER A 456 -21.32 -17.99 -40.64
N ALA A 457 -21.89 -17.57 -41.77
CA ALA A 457 -22.77 -18.40 -42.57
C ALA A 457 -21.92 -18.93 -43.73
#